data_AF-A0A1E4C7G5-F1
#
_entry.id   AF-A0A1E4C7G5-F1
#
_cell.length_a   1.000
_cell.length_b   1.000
_cell.length_c   1.000
_cell.angle_alpha   90.00
_cell.angle_beta   90.00
_cell.angle_gamma   90.00
#
_symmetry.space_group_name_H-M   'P 1'
#
loop_
_entity.id
_entity.type
_entity.pdbx_description
1 polymer ?
#
loop_
_entity_poly.entity_id
_entity_poly.type
_entity_poly.pdbx_seq_one_letter_code
_entity_poly.pdbx_strand_id
1 'polypeptide(L)'
;MIGFVIVSHSEALAQAAVDLGMQMIHGEAPAVRIASGADGSFGTDAAAIADAIDALADADGVLIITDLGSAVLSSELALDLRTSTVAVRISDGPFVEGITAGLVRAAAGGGLDDVANEVSTALAAKQAHAPAASADAPMPPAASDAPAGALGSDASVEAVLRNPMGLHSRPAALVVKAVGAFDADVSIANLTTGAGPASARSMIGLLALGAGGGATVRISASGPDAAAAVETVRRLVDDGFGELDQAPA
;
A
#
# COMPACT_ATOMS: atom_id res chain seq x y z
N MET A 1 3.29 -18.63 -22.24
CA MET A 1 3.14 -18.67 -20.77
C MET A 1 2.94 -17.25 -20.24
N ILE A 2 2.36 -17.08 -19.05
CA ILE A 2 2.24 -15.76 -18.38
C ILE A 2 3.61 -15.29 -17.87
N GLY A 3 3.94 -14.03 -18.14
CA GLY A 3 5.12 -13.34 -17.60
C GLY A 3 4.78 -12.53 -16.35
N PHE A 4 5.79 -12.25 -15.53
CA PHE A 4 5.63 -11.50 -14.28
C PHE A 4 6.52 -10.27 -14.26
N VAL A 5 5.96 -9.14 -13.84
CA VAL A 5 6.72 -7.95 -13.45
C VAL A 5 6.55 -7.76 -11.94
N ILE A 6 7.66 -7.88 -11.21
CA ILE A 6 7.67 -7.70 -9.75
C ILE A 6 8.14 -6.30 -9.44
N VAL A 7 7.25 -5.52 -8.81
CA VAL A 7 7.48 -4.12 -8.50
C VAL A 7 7.57 -3.94 -7.00
N SER A 8 8.73 -3.51 -6.53
CA SER A 8 8.95 -3.23 -5.11
C SER A 8 9.78 -1.98 -4.94
N HIS A 9 9.58 -1.31 -3.82
CA HIS A 9 10.48 -0.27 -3.36
C HIS A 9 11.89 -0.84 -3.12
N SER A 10 12.03 -2.13 -2.82
CA SER A 10 13.31 -2.77 -2.51
C SER A 10 13.63 -3.88 -3.49
N GLU A 11 14.70 -3.70 -4.27
CA GLU A 11 15.20 -4.74 -5.17
C GLU A 11 15.57 -6.02 -4.43
N ALA A 12 16.22 -5.92 -3.26
CA ALA A 12 16.57 -7.08 -2.44
C ALA A 12 15.34 -7.87 -1.96
N LEU A 13 14.25 -7.18 -1.60
CA LEU A 13 12.99 -7.82 -1.22
C LEU A 13 12.35 -8.53 -2.41
N ALA A 14 12.24 -7.85 -3.56
CA ALA A 14 11.69 -8.44 -4.77
C ALA A 14 12.49 -9.68 -5.19
N GLN A 15 13.82 -9.61 -5.18
CA GLN A 15 14.68 -10.73 -5.54
C GLN A 15 14.46 -11.91 -4.60
N ALA A 16 14.46 -11.68 -3.27
CA ALA A 16 14.25 -12.75 -2.30
C ALA A 16 12.86 -13.40 -2.43
N ALA A 17 11.81 -12.62 -2.73
CA ALA A 17 10.46 -13.14 -2.92
C ALA A 17 10.35 -13.99 -4.20
N VAL A 18 10.97 -13.55 -5.30
CA VAL A 18 11.04 -14.32 -6.55
C VAL A 18 11.83 -15.61 -6.34
N ASP A 19 12.99 -15.55 -5.68
CA ASP A 19 13.83 -16.71 -5.40
C ASP A 19 13.06 -17.76 -4.59
N LEU A 20 12.28 -17.33 -3.59
CA LEU A 20 11.42 -18.22 -2.81
C LEU A 20 10.36 -18.90 -3.68
N GLY A 21 9.67 -18.15 -4.54
CA GLY A 21 8.66 -18.71 -5.45
C GLY A 21 9.27 -19.69 -6.45
N MET A 22 10.45 -19.38 -6.98
CA MET A 22 11.16 -20.24 -7.93
C MET A 22 11.56 -21.59 -7.35
N GLN A 23 11.80 -21.69 -6.03
CA GLN A 23 12.08 -22.97 -5.38
C GLN A 23 10.91 -23.96 -5.46
N MET A 24 9.68 -23.45 -5.62
CA MET A 24 8.47 -24.28 -5.68
C MET A 24 8.17 -24.77 -7.11
N ILE A 25 8.90 -24.30 -8.12
CA ILE A 25 8.64 -24.63 -9.52
C ILE A 25 9.39 -25.90 -9.91
N HIS A 26 8.66 -26.84 -10.51
CA HIS A 26 9.20 -28.03 -11.12
C HIS A 26 8.87 -28.03 -12.62
N GLY A 27 9.86 -27.75 -13.47
CA GLY A 27 9.68 -27.69 -14.93
C GLY A 27 10.05 -26.34 -15.53
N GLU A 28 9.32 -25.94 -16.57
CA GLU A 28 9.53 -24.66 -17.24
C GLU A 28 9.08 -23.50 -16.34
N ALA A 29 10.02 -22.59 -16.06
CA ALA A 29 9.76 -21.44 -15.20
C ALA A 29 9.14 -20.27 -16.01
N PRO A 30 8.13 -19.57 -15.45
CA PRO A 30 7.64 -18.33 -16.03
C PRO A 30 8.74 -17.27 -16.14
N ALA A 31 8.68 -16.45 -17.18
CA ALA A 31 9.58 -15.32 -17.32
C ALA A 31 9.25 -14.25 -16.27
N VAL A 32 10.26 -13.83 -15.50
CA VAL A 32 10.14 -12.79 -14.47
C VAL A 32 11.05 -11.61 -14.79
N ARG A 33 10.55 -10.41 -14.57
CA ARG A 33 11.31 -9.15 -14.56
C ARG A 33 11.09 -8.46 -13.22
N ILE A 34 12.14 -7.90 -12.66
CA ILE A 34 12.07 -7.10 -11.44
C ILE A 34 12.29 -5.65 -11.86
N ALA A 35 11.32 -4.79 -11.52
CA ALA A 35 11.42 -3.35 -11.68
C ALA A 35 11.31 -2.75 -10.28
N SER A 36 12.44 -2.59 -9.60
CA SER A 36 12.48 -2.25 -8.18
C SER A 36 13.64 -1.31 -7.87
N GLY A 37 13.44 -0.48 -6.85
CA GLY A 37 14.39 0.55 -6.47
C GLY A 37 14.39 1.75 -7.42
N ALA A 38 14.70 2.93 -6.89
CA ALA A 38 14.99 4.12 -7.67
C ALA A 38 16.46 4.50 -7.41
N ASP A 39 17.30 4.45 -8.45
CA ASP A 39 18.73 4.77 -8.38
C ASP A 39 19.50 3.99 -7.28
N GLY A 40 19.18 2.70 -7.09
CA GLY A 40 19.80 1.84 -6.07
C GLY A 40 19.33 2.13 -4.64
N SER A 41 18.28 2.93 -4.47
CA SER A 41 17.62 3.24 -3.20
C SER A 41 16.18 2.71 -3.15
N PHE A 42 15.48 2.92 -2.03
CA PHE A 42 14.08 2.54 -1.94
C PHE A 42 13.21 3.42 -2.85
N GLY A 43 12.44 2.82 -3.76
CA GLY A 43 11.54 3.57 -4.65
C GLY A 43 11.05 2.75 -5.83
N THR A 44 10.22 3.38 -6.67
CA THR A 44 9.67 2.78 -7.90
C THR A 44 9.80 3.75 -9.07
N ASP A 45 10.09 3.22 -10.26
CA ASP A 45 10.26 3.97 -11.50
C ASP A 45 9.32 3.43 -12.58
N ALA A 46 8.38 4.27 -13.04
CA ALA A 46 7.40 3.89 -14.05
C ALA A 46 8.03 3.56 -15.41
N ALA A 47 9.15 4.19 -15.78
CA ALA A 47 9.83 3.89 -17.04
C ALA A 47 10.48 2.51 -16.98
N ALA A 48 11.15 2.17 -15.87
CA ALA A 48 11.71 0.84 -15.66
C ALA A 48 10.63 -0.26 -15.64
N ILE A 49 9.45 0.03 -15.08
CA ILE A 49 8.31 -0.90 -15.11
C ILE A 49 7.81 -1.08 -16.56
N ALA A 50 7.70 -0.01 -17.34
CA ALA A 50 7.28 -0.08 -18.74
C ALA A 50 8.25 -0.91 -19.58
N ASP A 51 9.56 -0.70 -19.44
CA ASP A 51 10.60 -1.49 -20.10
C ASP A 51 10.53 -2.97 -19.70
N ALA A 52 10.24 -3.27 -18.43
CA ALA A 52 10.05 -4.63 -17.94
C ALA A 52 8.84 -5.33 -18.56
N ILE A 53 7.73 -4.61 -18.79
CA ILE A 53 6.55 -5.12 -19.50
C ILE A 53 6.91 -5.39 -20.96
N ASP A 54 7.58 -4.45 -21.63
CA ASP A 54 7.95 -4.57 -23.04
C ASP A 54 8.94 -5.72 -23.30
N ALA A 55 9.83 -6.00 -22.34
CA ALA A 55 10.72 -7.16 -22.38
C ALA A 55 9.97 -8.52 -22.28
N LEU A 56 8.66 -8.49 -22.01
CA LEU A 56 7.77 -9.65 -21.94
C LEU A 56 6.68 -9.62 -23.04
N ALA A 57 6.88 -8.84 -24.11
CA ALA A 57 5.89 -8.66 -25.18
C ALA A 57 5.41 -9.95 -25.86
N ASP A 58 6.22 -11.01 -25.87
CA ASP A 58 5.91 -12.31 -26.46
C ASP A 58 5.16 -13.27 -25.49
N ALA A 59 4.87 -12.84 -24.26
CA ALA A 59 4.10 -13.64 -23.30
C ALA A 59 2.60 -13.66 -23.66
N ASP A 60 1.88 -14.68 -23.18
CA ASP A 60 0.42 -14.77 -23.38
C ASP A 60 -0.34 -13.70 -22.54
N GLY A 61 0.36 -13.08 -21.60
CA GLY A 61 -0.11 -12.02 -20.71
C GLY A 61 0.94 -11.72 -19.65
N VAL A 62 0.86 -10.55 -19.02
CA VAL A 62 1.76 -10.11 -17.97
C VAL A 62 0.98 -9.80 -16.70
N LEU A 63 1.40 -10.39 -15.58
CA LEU A 63 0.89 -10.05 -14.25
C LEU A 63 1.92 -9.19 -13.51
N ILE A 64 1.48 -8.01 -13.06
CA ILE A 64 2.26 -7.13 -12.19
C ILE A 64 1.89 -7.42 -10.73
N ILE A 65 2.86 -7.67 -9.87
CA ILE A 65 2.66 -7.83 -8.42
C ILE A 65 3.48 -6.75 -7.72
N THR A 66 2.81 -6.00 -6.84
CA THR A 66 3.36 -4.80 -6.18
C THR A 66 3.44 -4.97 -4.67
N ASP A 67 4.38 -4.29 -4.01
CA ASP A 67 4.53 -4.37 -2.55
C ASP A 67 3.61 -3.43 -1.77
N LEU A 68 3.64 -2.13 -2.09
CA LEU A 68 2.94 -1.05 -1.39
C LEU A 68 2.20 -0.15 -2.39
N GLY A 69 1.24 0.63 -1.90
CA GLY A 69 0.31 1.39 -2.74
C GLY A 69 0.95 2.34 -3.77
N SER A 70 2.09 2.96 -3.50
CA SER A 70 2.78 3.82 -4.49
C SER A 70 3.31 3.04 -5.69
N ALA A 71 3.68 1.77 -5.50
CA ALA A 71 4.10 0.90 -6.60
C ALA A 71 2.93 0.58 -7.55
N VAL A 72 1.69 0.57 -7.06
CA VAL A 72 0.47 0.46 -7.88
C VAL A 72 0.36 1.67 -8.80
N LEU A 73 0.48 2.89 -8.26
CA LEU A 73 0.40 4.13 -9.04
C LEU A 73 1.50 4.21 -10.11
N SER A 74 2.74 3.84 -9.75
CA SER A 74 3.84 3.75 -10.73
C SER A 74 3.56 2.71 -11.82
N SER A 75 2.92 1.59 -11.46
CA SER A 75 2.55 0.54 -12.41
C SER A 75 1.43 0.98 -13.35
N GLU A 76 0.44 1.74 -12.85
CA GLU A 76 -0.62 2.32 -13.69
C GLU A 76 -0.04 3.30 -14.71
N LEU A 77 0.84 4.21 -14.28
CA LEU A 77 1.54 5.13 -15.18
C LEU A 77 2.37 4.37 -16.22
N ALA A 78 3.02 3.27 -15.84
CA ALA A 78 3.80 2.46 -16.76
C ALA A 78 2.96 1.84 -17.89
N LEU A 79 1.65 1.61 -17.68
CA LEU A 79 0.75 1.12 -18.74
C LEU A 79 0.55 2.16 -19.84
N ASP A 80 0.68 3.45 -19.53
CA ASP A 80 0.62 4.55 -20.51
C ASP A 80 1.96 4.75 -21.23
N LEU A 81 3.08 4.38 -20.60
CA LEU A 81 4.44 4.55 -21.12
C LEU A 81 4.92 3.38 -22.00
N ARG A 82 4.41 2.17 -21.75
CA ARG A 82 4.84 0.96 -22.47
C ARG A 82 4.56 1.05 -23.97
N THR A 83 5.36 0.34 -24.76
CA THR A 83 5.18 0.25 -26.21
C THR A 83 4.47 -1.03 -26.66
N SER A 84 4.52 -2.08 -25.85
CA SER A 84 3.88 -3.36 -26.14
C SER A 84 2.36 -3.32 -25.94
N THR A 85 1.68 -4.18 -26.69
CA THR A 85 0.22 -4.37 -26.61
C THR A 85 -0.16 -5.64 -25.86
N VAL A 86 0.79 -6.28 -25.16
CA VAL A 86 0.53 -7.49 -24.38
C VAL A 86 -0.53 -7.20 -23.31
N ALA A 87 -1.41 -8.17 -23.04
CA ALA A 87 -2.41 -8.01 -21.99
C ALA A 87 -1.72 -7.93 -20.62
N VAL A 88 -1.99 -6.89 -19.84
CA VAL A 88 -1.38 -6.66 -18.53
C VAL A 88 -2.45 -6.56 -17.45
N ARG A 89 -2.20 -7.15 -16.28
CA ARG A 89 -3.01 -6.98 -15.08
C ARG A 89 -2.14 -6.60 -13.88
N ILE A 90 -2.59 -5.62 -13.10
CA ILE A 90 -1.99 -5.31 -11.80
C ILE A 90 -2.75 -6.09 -10.73
N SER A 91 -2.04 -6.84 -9.90
CA SER A 91 -2.62 -7.66 -8.83
C SER A 91 -2.93 -6.83 -7.59
N ASP A 92 -4.04 -7.18 -6.92
CA ASP A 92 -4.45 -6.73 -5.60
C ASP A 92 -4.03 -7.71 -4.47
N GLY A 93 -3.31 -8.78 -4.81
CA GLY A 93 -2.87 -9.80 -3.87
C GLY A 93 -1.63 -9.43 -3.04
N PRO A 94 -1.36 -10.15 -1.94
CA PRO A 94 -0.20 -9.92 -1.10
C PRO A 94 1.11 -10.20 -1.84
N PHE A 95 2.15 -9.42 -1.57
CA PHE A 95 3.41 -9.46 -2.33
C PHE A 95 4.08 -10.85 -2.34
N VAL A 96 4.46 -11.40 -1.19
CA VAL A 96 5.30 -12.61 -1.13
C VAL A 96 4.49 -13.87 -1.45
N GLU A 97 3.34 -14.02 -0.80
CA GLU A 97 2.43 -15.16 -0.98
C GLU A 97 1.89 -15.17 -2.40
N GLY A 98 1.54 -14.00 -2.93
CA GLY A 98 1.06 -13.82 -4.28
C GLY A 98 2.10 -14.17 -5.34
N ILE A 99 3.35 -13.72 -5.18
CA ILE A 99 4.46 -14.13 -6.07
C ILE A 99 4.60 -15.65 -6.09
N THR A 100 4.63 -16.28 -4.92
CA THR A 100 4.81 -17.72 -4.80
C THR A 100 3.66 -18.48 -5.48
N ALA A 101 2.41 -18.13 -5.16
CA ALA A 101 1.24 -18.81 -5.70
C ALA A 101 1.07 -18.56 -7.21
N GLY A 102 1.30 -17.32 -7.65
CA GLY A 102 1.22 -16.94 -9.07
C GLY A 102 2.23 -17.67 -9.92
N LEU A 103 3.50 -17.71 -9.51
CA LEU A 103 4.55 -18.42 -10.25
C LEU A 103 4.25 -19.92 -10.39
N VAL A 104 3.78 -20.57 -9.32
CA VAL A 104 3.38 -21.98 -9.35
C VAL A 104 2.18 -22.18 -10.28
N ARG A 105 1.17 -21.30 -10.22
CA ARG A 105 -0.02 -21.40 -11.09
C ARG A 105 0.31 -21.21 -12.56
N ALA A 106 1.21 -20.27 -12.88
CA ALA A 106 1.66 -20.04 -14.25
C ALA A 106 2.51 -21.22 -14.77
N ALA A 107 3.40 -21.78 -13.94
CA ALA A 107 4.18 -22.97 -14.29
C ALA A 107 3.29 -24.21 -14.51
N ALA A 108 2.14 -24.28 -13.83
CA ALA A 108 1.12 -25.31 -14.05
C ALA A 108 0.26 -25.08 -15.31
N GLY A 109 0.53 -24.02 -16.10
CA GLY A 109 -0.16 -23.71 -17.35
C GLY A 109 -1.42 -22.86 -17.19
N GLY A 110 -1.62 -22.19 -16.05
CA GLY A 110 -2.73 -21.26 -15.85
C GLY A 110 -2.65 -20.03 -16.77
N GLY A 111 -3.79 -19.60 -17.29
CA GLY A 111 -3.91 -18.34 -18.04
C GLY A 111 -3.91 -17.10 -17.13
N LEU A 112 -3.90 -15.90 -17.71
CA LEU A 112 -3.73 -14.65 -16.96
C LEU A 112 -4.79 -14.45 -15.87
N ASP A 113 -6.06 -14.78 -16.14
CA ASP A 113 -7.16 -14.66 -15.18
C ASP A 113 -7.03 -15.66 -14.03
N ASP A 114 -6.63 -16.90 -14.34
CA ASP A 114 -6.40 -17.94 -13.34
C ASP A 114 -5.26 -17.55 -12.39
N VAL A 115 -4.15 -17.10 -12.96
CA VAL A 115 -2.98 -16.66 -12.19
C VAL A 115 -3.35 -15.46 -11.33
N ALA A 116 -4.03 -14.46 -11.88
CA ALA A 116 -4.46 -13.29 -11.11
C ALA A 116 -5.36 -13.68 -9.93
N ASN A 117 -6.34 -14.56 -10.13
CA ASN A 117 -7.23 -15.04 -9.06
C ASN A 117 -6.46 -15.78 -7.96
N GLU A 118 -5.48 -16.61 -8.34
CA GLU A 118 -4.62 -17.30 -7.37
C GLU A 118 -3.83 -16.29 -6.52
N VAL A 119 -3.24 -15.26 -7.15
CA VAL A 119 -2.50 -14.22 -6.44
C VAL A 119 -3.41 -13.43 -5.49
N SER A 120 -4.60 -13.00 -5.93
CA SER A 120 -5.57 -12.26 -5.12
C SER A 120 -6.03 -13.03 -3.87
N THR A 121 -6.09 -14.36 -3.94
CA THR A 121 -6.58 -15.21 -2.84
C THR A 121 -5.46 -15.78 -1.95
N ALA A 122 -4.19 -15.49 -2.26
CA ALA A 122 -3.03 -16.09 -1.59
C ALA A 122 -2.95 -15.82 -0.07
N LEU A 123 -3.60 -14.75 0.43
CA LEU A 123 -3.64 -14.43 1.86
C LEU A 123 -4.53 -15.39 2.68
N ALA A 124 -5.48 -16.06 2.03
CA ALA A 124 -6.51 -16.86 2.70
C ALA A 124 -5.91 -17.98 3.57
N ALA A 125 -4.81 -18.60 3.12
CA ALA A 125 -4.13 -19.64 3.87
C ALA A 125 -3.62 -19.13 5.23
N LYS A 126 -3.05 -17.91 5.29
CA LYS A 126 -2.60 -17.31 6.55
C LYS A 126 -3.77 -16.91 7.44
N GLN A 127 -4.84 -16.38 6.85
CA GLN A 127 -6.06 -16.02 7.59
C GLN A 127 -6.72 -17.23 8.25
N ALA A 128 -6.73 -18.39 7.58
CA ALA A 128 -7.28 -19.62 8.15
C ALA A 128 -6.47 -20.15 9.37
N HIS A 129 -5.20 -19.77 9.48
CA HIS A 129 -4.33 -20.10 10.63
C HIS A 129 -4.35 -19.02 11.72
N ALA A 130 -4.99 -17.88 11.48
CA ALA A 130 -5.22 -16.92 12.55
C ALA A 130 -6.10 -17.61 13.61
N PRO A 131 -5.78 -17.49 14.91
CA PRO A 131 -6.72 -17.93 15.93
C PRO A 131 -8.07 -17.30 15.61
N ALA A 132 -9.15 -18.10 15.67
CA ALA A 132 -10.50 -17.58 15.47
C ALA A 132 -10.58 -16.29 16.27
N ALA A 133 -10.73 -15.15 15.57
CA ALA A 133 -10.89 -13.87 16.24
C ALA A 133 -11.97 -14.14 17.27
N SER A 134 -11.64 -14.00 18.55
CA SER A 134 -12.67 -14.02 19.58
C SER A 134 -13.74 -13.07 19.07
N ALA A 135 -15.00 -13.48 19.07
CA ALA A 135 -16.10 -12.61 18.67
C ALA A 135 -16.17 -11.30 19.53
N ASP A 136 -15.27 -11.17 20.51
CA ASP A 136 -14.98 -10.02 21.39
C ASP A 136 -13.65 -9.29 21.12
N ALA A 137 -12.86 -9.67 20.12
CA ALA A 137 -11.75 -8.82 19.68
C ALA A 137 -12.37 -7.72 18.79
N PRO A 138 -12.20 -6.42 19.10
CA PRO A 138 -12.66 -5.39 18.19
C PRO A 138 -11.98 -5.63 16.85
N MET A 139 -12.80 -5.95 15.83
CA MET A 139 -12.39 -5.84 14.43
C MET A 139 -11.62 -4.54 14.28
N PRO A 140 -10.44 -4.49 13.64
CA PRO A 140 -9.98 -3.23 13.08
C PRO A 140 -11.15 -2.74 12.22
N PRO A 141 -11.74 -1.56 12.48
CA PRO A 141 -12.93 -1.17 11.79
C PRO A 141 -12.59 -1.13 10.30
N ALA A 142 -13.25 -2.03 9.55
CA ALA A 142 -13.54 -1.77 8.16
C ALA A 142 -14.12 -0.36 8.12
N ALA A 143 -13.67 0.44 7.15
CA ALA A 143 -14.26 1.73 6.87
C ALA A 143 -15.78 1.56 6.82
N SER A 144 -16.47 2.02 7.86
CA SER A 144 -17.91 1.89 8.02
C SER A 144 -18.43 3.23 8.47
N ASP A 145 -19.25 3.82 7.60
CA ASP A 145 -20.25 4.80 7.97
C ASP A 145 -21.04 4.28 9.19
N ALA A 146 -21.00 5.02 10.30
CA ALA A 146 -21.92 4.87 11.42
C ALA A 146 -22.03 6.20 12.22
N PRO A 147 -23.19 6.48 12.84
CA PRO A 147 -23.77 7.82 12.93
C PRO A 147 -23.35 8.63 14.15
N ALA A 148 -23.61 9.94 14.06
CA ALA A 148 -23.40 10.93 15.11
C ALA A 148 -24.23 10.66 16.40
N GLY A 149 -23.57 10.75 17.56
CA GLY A 149 -24.14 10.77 18.92
C GLY A 149 -23.76 9.55 19.76
N ALA A 150 -23.24 9.63 20.99
CA ALA A 150 -23.16 10.73 21.93
C ALA A 150 -22.10 10.48 23.05
N LEU A 151 -21.41 11.57 23.45
CA LEU A 151 -20.83 11.91 24.76
C LEU A 151 -19.57 11.17 25.28
N GLY A 152 -18.41 11.69 24.85
CA GLY A 152 -17.12 11.55 25.53
C GLY A 152 -16.08 12.52 24.93
N SER A 153 -16.31 13.83 25.05
CA SER A 153 -15.47 14.94 24.53
C SER A 153 -14.67 14.63 23.26
N ASP A 154 -15.36 14.54 22.12
CA ASP A 154 -14.70 14.44 20.82
C ASP A 154 -13.88 15.72 20.58
N ALA A 155 -12.55 15.58 20.54
CA ALA A 155 -11.68 16.66 20.09
C ALA A 155 -11.52 16.52 18.57
N SER A 156 -11.65 17.62 17.84
CA SER A 156 -11.49 17.61 16.39
C SER A 156 -10.89 18.92 15.91
N VAL A 157 -9.97 18.84 14.96
CA VAL A 157 -9.34 20.00 14.33
C VAL A 157 -9.10 19.73 12.85
N GLU A 158 -9.19 20.78 12.05
CA GLU A 158 -8.80 20.75 10.64
C GLU A 158 -7.42 21.39 10.49
N ALA A 159 -6.57 20.76 9.67
CA ALA A 159 -5.23 21.24 9.38
C ALA A 159 -4.88 21.00 7.91
N VAL A 160 -4.00 21.83 7.36
CA VAL A 160 -3.52 21.70 5.97
C VAL A 160 -2.15 21.02 6.01
N LEU A 161 -1.98 19.96 5.23
CA LEU A 161 -0.69 19.28 5.09
C LEU A 161 0.30 20.21 4.38
N ARG A 162 1.28 20.73 5.11
CA ARG A 162 2.24 21.72 4.59
C ARG A 162 3.44 21.09 3.89
N ASN A 163 3.74 19.83 4.19
CA ASN A 163 4.84 19.14 3.56
C ASN A 163 4.51 18.77 2.11
N PRO A 164 5.50 18.78 1.19
CA PRO A 164 5.25 18.67 -0.26
C PRO A 164 4.48 17.42 -0.68
N MET A 165 4.80 16.26 -0.09
CA MET A 165 4.21 14.97 -0.45
C MET A 165 3.02 14.55 0.43
N GLY A 166 2.66 15.33 1.45
CA GLY A 166 1.54 15.03 2.35
C GLY A 166 1.75 13.78 3.22
N LEU A 167 0.71 13.00 3.48
CA LEU A 167 0.75 11.80 4.33
C LEU A 167 1.32 10.58 3.60
N HIS A 168 2.60 10.61 3.24
CA HIS A 168 3.34 9.44 2.76
C HIS A 168 3.96 8.64 3.93
N SER A 169 4.75 7.62 3.61
CA SER A 169 5.27 6.61 4.55
C SER A 169 5.90 7.22 5.81
N ARG A 170 6.78 8.21 5.66
CA ARG A 170 7.50 8.83 6.78
C ARG A 170 6.57 9.66 7.70
N PRO A 171 5.80 10.64 7.21
CA PRO A 171 4.78 11.33 8.00
C PRO A 171 3.77 10.39 8.66
N ALA A 172 3.28 9.37 7.95
CA ALA A 172 2.36 8.38 8.50
C ALA A 172 2.98 7.62 9.69
N ALA A 173 4.25 7.23 9.60
CA ALA A 173 4.96 6.59 10.71
C ALA A 173 5.16 7.52 11.92
N LEU A 174 5.40 8.82 11.69
CA LEU A 174 5.49 9.83 12.76
C LEU A 174 4.15 9.99 13.50
N VAL A 175 3.04 10.02 12.75
CA VAL A 175 1.70 10.05 13.35
C VAL A 175 1.46 8.80 14.20
N VAL A 176 1.68 7.60 13.67
CA VAL A 176 1.50 6.33 14.40
C VAL A 176 2.33 6.30 15.68
N LYS A 177 3.59 6.74 15.62
CA LYS A 177 4.47 6.83 16.78
C LYS A 177 3.93 7.80 17.83
N ALA A 178 3.46 8.98 17.40
CA ALA A 178 2.96 10.00 18.31
C ALA A 178 1.65 9.58 19.00
N VAL A 179 0.70 9.01 18.25
CA VAL A 179 -0.60 8.59 18.83
C VAL A 179 -0.48 7.37 19.75
N GLY A 180 0.58 6.57 19.60
CA GLY A 180 0.86 5.42 20.46
C GLY A 180 1.06 5.78 21.94
N ALA A 181 1.33 7.05 22.26
CA ALA A 181 1.53 7.52 23.63
C ALA A 181 0.23 7.87 24.37
N PHE A 182 -0.92 7.85 23.69
CA PHE A 182 -2.20 8.33 24.24
C PHE A 182 -3.23 7.22 24.38
N ASP A 183 -4.03 7.30 25.45
CA ASP A 183 -5.26 6.53 25.60
C ASP A 183 -6.40 7.28 24.90
N ALA A 184 -6.39 7.20 23.57
CA ALA A 184 -7.39 7.79 22.69
C ALA A 184 -7.49 7.02 21.37
N ASP A 185 -8.70 6.98 20.82
CA ASP A 185 -8.97 6.55 19.46
C ASP A 185 -8.86 7.74 18.53
N VAL A 186 -7.78 7.80 17.76
CA VAL A 186 -7.46 8.91 16.86
C VAL A 186 -7.69 8.48 15.42
N SER A 187 -8.38 9.31 14.65
CA SER A 187 -8.65 9.11 13.23
C SER A 187 -8.34 10.36 12.40
N ILE A 188 -7.98 10.14 11.13
CA ILE A 188 -7.71 11.19 10.16
C ILE A 188 -8.57 10.97 8.91
N ALA A 189 -9.21 12.03 8.42
CA ALA A 189 -9.94 12.02 7.16
C ALA A 189 -9.37 13.09 6.22
N ASN A 190 -9.28 12.78 4.93
CA ASN A 190 -8.91 13.70 3.87
C ASN A 190 -10.15 14.47 3.41
N LEU A 191 -10.28 15.73 3.81
CA LEU A 191 -11.43 16.57 3.45
C LEU A 191 -11.37 17.08 2.00
N THR A 192 -10.19 17.07 1.38
CA THR A 192 -10.02 17.46 -0.03
C THR A 192 -10.62 16.41 -0.97
N THR A 193 -10.46 15.12 -0.67
CA THR A 193 -10.97 14.02 -1.51
C THR A 193 -12.21 13.33 -0.92
N GLY A 194 -12.50 13.55 0.35
CA GLY A 194 -13.53 12.81 1.10
C GLY A 194 -13.09 11.44 1.59
N ALA A 195 -11.83 11.04 1.41
CA ALA A 195 -11.33 9.73 1.84
C ALA A 195 -11.19 9.63 3.37
N GLY A 196 -11.47 8.44 3.93
CA GLY A 196 -11.41 8.17 5.37
C GLY A 196 -12.79 8.17 6.05
N PRO A 197 -12.84 8.18 7.40
CA PRO A 197 -11.71 8.29 8.32
C PRO A 197 -10.86 7.01 8.37
N ALA A 198 -9.54 7.17 8.48
CA ALA A 198 -8.60 6.08 8.77
C ALA A 198 -8.03 6.20 10.19
N SER A 199 -7.77 5.07 10.84
CA SER A 199 -7.13 5.05 12.16
C SER A 199 -5.72 5.63 12.08
N ALA A 200 -5.39 6.57 12.95
CA ALA A 200 -4.04 7.14 13.07
C ALA A 200 -3.01 6.15 13.62
N ARG A 201 -3.45 4.97 14.11
CA ARG A 201 -2.58 3.85 14.51
C ARG A 201 -2.21 2.93 13.33
N SER A 202 -2.88 3.07 12.20
CA SER A 202 -2.64 2.26 10.99
C SER A 202 -1.85 3.07 9.98
N MET A 203 -0.54 2.83 9.89
CA MET A 203 0.31 3.48 8.88
C MET A 203 -0.25 3.26 7.48
N ILE A 204 -0.60 2.01 7.13
CA ILE A 204 -1.15 1.65 5.82
C ILE A 204 -2.51 2.34 5.59
N GLY A 205 -3.38 2.38 6.60
CA GLY A 205 -4.66 3.08 6.52
C GLY A 205 -4.50 4.58 6.24
N LEU A 206 -3.49 5.22 6.86
CA LEU A 206 -3.16 6.62 6.58
C LEU A 206 -2.63 6.83 5.15
N LEU A 207 -1.81 5.92 4.63
CA LEU A 207 -1.33 5.98 3.23
C LEU A 207 -2.49 5.86 2.24
N ALA A 208 -3.49 5.02 2.53
CA ALA A 208 -4.66 4.83 1.69
C ALA A 208 -5.56 6.08 1.59
N LEU A 209 -5.40 7.09 2.46
CA LEU A 209 -6.15 8.35 2.38
C LEU A 209 -5.77 9.21 1.16
N GLY A 210 -4.61 8.95 0.53
CA GLY A 210 -4.13 9.71 -0.62
C GLY A 210 -4.03 11.22 -0.36
N ALA A 211 -3.74 11.62 0.88
CA ALA A 211 -3.69 13.03 1.27
C ALA A 211 -2.33 13.64 0.91
N GLY A 212 -2.24 14.22 -0.30
CA GLY A 212 -1.04 14.89 -0.80
C GLY A 212 -0.78 16.27 -0.16
N GLY A 213 0.33 16.90 -0.52
CA GLY A 213 0.67 18.26 -0.05
C GLY A 213 -0.43 19.27 -0.39
N GLY A 214 -0.74 20.14 0.56
CA GLY A 214 -1.83 21.11 0.48
C GLY A 214 -3.22 20.54 0.75
N ALA A 215 -3.38 19.23 0.94
CA ALA A 215 -4.68 18.65 1.31
C ALA A 215 -5.11 19.10 2.71
N THR A 216 -6.41 19.36 2.87
CA THR A 216 -7.02 19.63 4.17
C THR A 216 -7.41 18.31 4.80
N VAL A 217 -6.93 18.05 6.01
CA VAL A 217 -7.27 16.86 6.79
C VAL A 217 -8.02 17.24 8.05
N ARG A 218 -8.97 16.38 8.45
CA ARG A 218 -9.60 16.44 9.77
C ARG A 218 -8.94 15.40 10.65
N ILE A 219 -8.45 15.84 11.81
CA ILE A 219 -7.93 14.97 12.86
C ILE A 219 -8.99 14.96 13.96
N SER A 220 -9.46 13.78 14.31
CA SER A 220 -10.48 13.58 15.35
C SER A 220 -10.00 12.56 16.36
N ALA A 221 -10.32 12.77 17.62
CA ALA A 221 -10.07 11.78 18.66
C ALA A 221 -11.20 11.72 19.69
N SER A 222 -11.39 10.52 20.22
CA SER A 222 -12.25 10.24 21.38
C SER A 222 -11.46 9.49 22.45
N GLY A 223 -11.89 9.61 23.70
CA GLY A 223 -11.23 8.98 24.85
C GLY A 223 -10.51 9.97 25.78
N PRO A 224 -9.93 9.47 26.88
CA PRO A 224 -9.34 10.29 27.94
C PRO A 224 -8.33 11.33 27.47
N ASP A 225 -7.49 10.97 26.49
CA ASP A 225 -6.42 11.83 25.98
C ASP A 225 -6.76 12.54 24.66
N ALA A 226 -8.04 12.56 24.25
CA ALA A 226 -8.47 13.03 22.93
C ALA A 226 -7.89 14.41 22.54
N ALA A 227 -8.02 15.41 23.41
CA ALA A 227 -7.53 16.76 23.14
C ALA A 227 -6.00 16.83 22.99
N ALA A 228 -5.26 16.10 23.83
CA ALA A 228 -3.80 16.06 23.78
C ALA A 228 -3.30 15.31 22.53
N ALA A 229 -3.99 14.23 22.15
CA ALA A 229 -3.67 13.45 20.97
C ALA A 229 -3.90 14.28 19.69
N VAL A 230 -5.05 14.95 19.56
CA VAL A 230 -5.37 15.83 18.42
C VAL A 230 -4.35 16.96 18.30
N GLU A 231 -4.04 17.64 19.39
CA GLU A 231 -3.07 18.74 19.39
C GLU A 231 -1.66 18.26 19.00
N THR A 232 -1.26 17.07 19.45
CA THR A 232 0.05 16.49 19.10
C THR A 232 0.15 16.20 17.61
N VAL A 233 -0.89 15.57 17.03
CA VAL A 233 -0.93 15.31 15.58
C VAL A 233 -1.02 16.62 14.79
N ARG A 234 -1.81 17.60 15.26
CA ARG A 234 -1.90 18.94 14.65
C ARG A 234 -0.52 19.61 14.57
N ARG A 235 0.28 19.54 15.64
CA ARG A 235 1.65 20.09 15.64
C ARG A 235 2.54 19.41 14.61
N LEU A 236 2.47 18.08 14.48
CA LEU A 236 3.22 17.38 13.44
C LEU A 236 2.87 17.89 12.04
N VAL A 237 1.57 18.15 11.78
CA VAL A 237 1.10 18.72 10.51
C VAL A 237 1.58 20.16 10.32
N ASP A 238 1.48 21.00 11.36
CA ASP A 238 1.89 22.41 11.31
C ASP A 238 3.40 22.58 11.11
N ASP A 239 4.19 21.71 11.75
CA ASP A 239 5.64 21.61 11.60
C ASP A 239 6.05 20.96 10.27
N GLY A 240 5.06 20.56 9.44
CA GLY A 240 5.25 19.89 8.17
C GLY A 240 6.07 18.61 8.29
N PHE A 241 5.93 17.89 9.40
CA PHE A 241 6.67 16.66 9.70
C PHE A 241 8.21 16.81 9.65
N GLY A 242 8.72 18.04 9.72
CA GLY A 242 10.14 18.35 9.54
C GLY A 242 10.63 18.29 8.08
N GLU A 243 9.72 18.40 7.11
CA GLU A 243 9.98 18.25 5.67
C GLU A 243 9.77 19.53 4.86
N LEU A 244 9.51 20.68 5.52
CA LEU A 244 9.20 21.95 4.83
C LEU A 244 10.32 22.49 3.93
N ASP A 245 11.57 22.13 4.21
CA ASP A 245 12.75 22.57 3.45
C ASP A 245 13.17 21.58 2.35
N GLN A 246 12.44 20.46 2.21
CA GLN A 246 12.73 19.48 1.16
C GLN A 246 11.92 19.85 -0.08
N ALA A 247 12.58 20.33 -1.13
CA ALA A 247 11.91 20.58 -2.41
C ALA A 247 11.36 19.26 -2.98
N PRO A 248 10.23 19.28 -3.72
CA PRO A 248 9.80 18.10 -4.46
C PRO A 248 10.91 17.69 -5.43
N ALA A 249 11.33 16.44 -5.33
CA ALA A 249 12.27 15.81 -6.26
C ALA A 249 11.65 15.64 -7.65
#